data_AF-A0A1Q7NDA8-F1
#
_entry.id   AF-A0A1Q7NDA8-F1
#
_cell.length_a   1.000
_cell.length_b   1.000
_cell.length_c   1.000
_cell.angle_alpha   90.00
_cell.angle_beta   90.00
_cell.angle_gamma   90.00
#
_symmetry.space_group_name_H-M   'P 1'
#
loop_
_entity.id
_entity.type
_entity.pdbx_description
1 polymer ?
#
loop_
_entity_poly.entity_id
_entity_poly.type
_entity_poly.pdbx_seq_one_letter_code
_entity_poly.pdbx_strand_id
1 'polypeptide(L)'
;MKTTGWNLIVQSPHSPRLQKIRISSKAARILIAAVVFACLFTAVLALISPHFRVNDSDRARLAAENQMLKVENTNLTFKIRRLDDQVGRMEEGSQRVVTLMQTE
;
A
#
# COMPACT_ATOMS: atom_id res chain seq x y z
N MET A 1 38.56 -35.45 15.19
CA MET A 1 38.01 -34.31 15.96
C MET A 1 36.62 -34.67 16.50
N LYS A 2 36.48 -34.84 17.82
CA LYS A 2 35.18 -35.12 18.47
C LYS A 2 34.37 -33.83 18.49
N THR A 3 33.25 -33.79 17.75
CA THR A 3 32.36 -32.62 17.77
C THR A 3 31.54 -32.66 19.06
N THR A 4 31.78 -31.67 19.90
CA THR A 4 31.12 -31.45 21.19
C THR A 4 29.60 -31.41 20.99
N GLY A 5 28.90 -32.46 21.42
CA GLY A 5 27.44 -32.52 21.43
C GLY A 5 26.90 -31.66 22.56
N TRP A 6 25.92 -30.82 22.27
CA TRP A 6 25.26 -29.99 23.28
C TRP A 6 24.29 -30.91 24.04
N ASN A 7 24.50 -31.04 25.35
CA ASN A 7 23.66 -31.88 26.21
C ASN A 7 22.66 -30.98 26.92
N LEU A 8 21.38 -31.05 26.54
CA LEU A 8 20.31 -30.43 27.32
C LEU A 8 19.85 -31.46 28.37
N ILE A 9 20.10 -31.15 29.64
CA ILE A 9 19.68 -31.98 30.76
C ILE A 9 18.45 -31.31 31.36
N VAL A 10 17.27 -31.94 31.21
CA VAL A 10 16.05 -31.48 31.84
C VAL A 10 15.79 -32.36 33.07
N GLN A 11 15.80 -31.75 34.25
CA GLN A 11 15.49 -32.43 35.51
C GLN A 11 14.10 -31.99 35.98
N SER A 12 13.12 -32.89 35.88
CA SER A 12 11.78 -32.61 36.43
C SER A 12 11.80 -32.79 37.96
N PRO A 13 11.12 -31.93 38.73
CA PRO A 13 11.16 -31.99 40.20
C PRO A 13 10.47 -33.22 40.81
N HIS A 14 9.73 -34.02 40.03
CA HIS A 14 8.88 -35.12 40.52
C HIS A 14 9.21 -36.51 39.94
N SER A 15 10.25 -36.64 39.11
CA SER A 15 10.63 -37.93 38.50
C SER A 15 12.15 -38.12 38.53
N PRO A 16 12.66 -39.28 38.99
CA PRO A 16 14.09 -39.59 39.03
C PRO A 16 14.70 -39.86 37.64
N ARG A 17 13.89 -39.82 36.57
CA ARG A 17 14.35 -40.08 35.21
C ARG A 17 14.92 -38.80 34.59
N LEU A 18 16.26 -38.73 34.54
CA LEU A 18 17.00 -37.71 33.80
C LEU A 18 16.79 -37.90 32.29
N GLN A 19 16.00 -37.03 31.65
CA GLN A 19 15.95 -36.97 30.19
C GLN A 19 17.13 -36.15 29.67
N LYS A 20 18.09 -36.85 29.04
CA LYS A 20 19.24 -36.23 28.38
C LYS A 20 18.97 -36.18 26.89
N ILE A 21 18.67 -34.99 26.37
CA ILE A 21 18.53 -34.78 24.93
C ILE A 21 19.92 -34.43 24.39
N ARG A 22 20.51 -35.36 23.62
CA ARG A 22 21.79 -35.14 22.94
C ARG A 22 21.53 -34.54 21.57
N ILE A 23 21.77 -33.24 21.43
CA ILE A 23 21.70 -32.58 20.13
C ILE A 23 23.05 -32.79 19.43
N SER A 24 23.03 -33.61 18.38
CA SER A 24 24.20 -33.81 17.52
C SER A 24 24.54 -32.50 16.81
N SER A 25 25.82 -32.14 16.70
CA SER A 25 26.26 -30.93 15.99
C SER A 25 25.79 -30.89 14.54
N LYS A 26 25.52 -32.06 13.94
CA LYS A 26 24.91 -32.19 12.60
C LYS A 26 23.48 -31.63 12.58
N ALA A 27 22.67 -31.93 13.61
CA ALA A 27 21.30 -31.44 13.69
C ALA A 27 21.26 -29.91 13.86
N ALA A 28 22.17 -29.35 14.68
CA ALA A 28 22.29 -27.90 14.83
C ALA A 28 22.67 -27.21 13.50
N ARG A 29 23.60 -27.79 12.72
CA ARG A 29 23.96 -27.26 11.40
C ARG A 29 22.80 -27.31 10.41
N ILE A 30 22.02 -28.40 10.42
CA ILE A 30 20.83 -28.52 9.56
C ILE A 30 19.79 -27.46 9.94
N LEU A 31 19.57 -27.23 11.23
CA LEU A 31 18.62 -26.22 11.71
C LEU A 31 19.04 -24.80 11.27
N ILE A 32 20.32 -24.46 11.46
CA ILE A 32 20.87 -23.17 11.02
C ILE A 32 20.75 -23.02 9.50
N ALA A 33 21.12 -24.06 8.74
CA ALA A 33 21.02 -24.03 7.29
C ALA A 33 19.57 -23.86 6.82
N ALA A 34 18.60 -24.51 7.47
CA ALA A 34 17.19 -24.37 7.17
C ALA A 34 16.67 -22.95 7.44
N VAL A 35 17.09 -22.34 8.56
CA VAL A 35 16.73 -20.95 8.89
C VAL A 35 17.31 -19.98 7.87
N VAL A 36 18.59 -20.12 7.53
CA VAL A 36 19.24 -19.28 6.51
C VAL A 36 18.56 -19.45 5.15
N PHE A 37 18.24 -20.68 4.77
CA PHE A 37 17.54 -20.96 3.52
C PHE A 37 16.15 -20.34 3.49
N ALA A 38 15.38 -20.46 4.58
CA ALA A 38 14.06 -19.84 4.69
C ALA A 38 14.15 -18.30 4.57
N CYS A 39 15.10 -17.67 5.26
CA CYS A 39 15.31 -16.22 5.15
C CYS A 39 15.69 -15.80 3.72
N LEU A 40 16.64 -16.49 3.09
CA LEU A 40 17.04 -16.21 1.71
C LEU A 40 15.87 -16.40 0.74
N PHE A 41 15.09 -17.46 0.90
CA PHE A 41 13.92 -17.74 0.07
C PHE A 41 12.86 -16.64 0.21
N THR A 42 12.59 -16.19 1.44
CA THR A 42 11.66 -15.06 1.67
C THR A 42 12.18 -13.74 1.08
N ALA A 43 13.47 -13.47 1.18
CA ALA A 43 14.08 -12.27 0.60
C ALA A 43 14.02 -12.29 -0.95
N VAL A 44 14.27 -13.45 -1.55
CA VAL A 44 14.13 -13.65 -3.00
C VAL A 44 12.68 -13.48 -3.43
N LEU A 45 11.71 -14.05 -2.69
CA LEU A 45 10.28 -13.82 -2.96
C LEU A 45 9.92 -12.33 -2.89
N ALA A 46 10.42 -11.61 -1.88
CA ALA A 46 10.16 -10.18 -1.73
C ALA A 46 10.80 -9.35 -2.87
N LEU A 47 11.95 -9.78 -3.40
CA LEU A 47 12.60 -9.12 -4.53
C LEU A 47 11.87 -9.39 -5.86
N ILE A 48 11.44 -10.63 -6.08
CA ILE A 48 10.76 -11.07 -7.32
C ILE A 48 9.29 -10.68 -7.32
N SER A 49 8.69 -10.38 -6.16
CA SER A 49 7.28 -9.94 -6.05
C SER A 49 7.20 -8.42 -6.01
N PRO A 50 7.12 -7.72 -7.17
CA PRO A 50 6.93 -6.28 -7.19
C PRO A 50 5.58 -5.87 -6.57
N HIS A 51 4.62 -6.79 -6.42
CA HIS A 51 3.29 -6.52 -5.88
C HIS A 51 3.27 -5.82 -4.51
N PHE A 52 4.25 -6.07 -3.63
CA PHE A 52 4.28 -5.39 -2.33
C PHE A 52 4.78 -3.95 -2.40
N ARG A 53 5.65 -3.60 -3.36
CA ARG A 53 6.17 -2.23 -3.52
C ARG A 53 5.34 -1.39 -4.51
N VAL A 54 4.78 -2.04 -5.53
CA VAL A 54 3.93 -1.41 -6.55
C VAL A 54 2.62 -0.91 -5.93
N ASN A 55 2.07 -1.60 -4.93
CA ASN A 55 0.84 -1.18 -4.26
C ASN A 55 0.96 0.21 -3.61
N ASP A 56 2.09 0.55 -3.00
CA ASP A 56 2.24 1.86 -2.34
C ASP A 56 2.55 2.98 -3.35
N SER A 57 3.39 2.71 -4.35
CA SER A 57 3.70 3.71 -5.39
C SER A 57 2.52 4.00 -6.30
N ASP A 58 1.76 2.97 -6.69
CA ASP A 58 0.59 3.16 -7.54
C ASP A 58 -0.55 3.80 -6.76
N ARG A 59 -0.73 3.49 -5.47
CA ARG A 59 -1.70 4.21 -4.62
C ARG A 59 -1.33 5.68 -4.46
N ALA A 60 -0.04 5.99 -4.29
CA ALA A 60 0.41 7.38 -4.24
C ALA A 60 0.16 8.12 -5.57
N ARG A 61 0.44 7.47 -6.71
CA ARG A 61 0.17 8.03 -8.04
C ARG A 61 -1.32 8.25 -8.28
N LEU A 62 -2.14 7.24 -8.01
CA LEU A 62 -3.60 7.29 -8.17
C LEU A 62 -4.23 8.33 -7.23
N ALA A 63 -3.70 8.52 -6.02
CA ALA A 63 -4.16 9.57 -5.11
C ALA A 63 -3.84 10.98 -5.67
N ALA A 64 -2.63 11.17 -6.20
CA ALA A 64 -2.23 12.43 -6.83
C ALA A 64 -3.05 12.73 -8.10
N GLU A 65 -3.26 11.73 -8.96
CA GLU A 65 -4.10 11.85 -10.17
C GLU A 65 -5.55 12.22 -9.80
N ASN A 66 -6.14 11.56 -8.80
CA ASN A 66 -7.50 11.90 -8.33
C ASN A 66 -7.59 13.31 -7.76
N GLN A 67 -6.57 13.76 -7.03
CA GLN A 67 -6.55 15.11 -6.47
C GLN A 67 -6.45 16.16 -7.59
N MET A 68 -5.61 15.91 -8.60
CA MET A 68 -5.50 16.78 -9.78
C MET A 68 -6.83 16.88 -10.53
N LEU A 69 -7.47 15.73 -10.80
CA LEU A 69 -8.77 15.67 -11.48
C LEU A 69 -9.88 16.39 -10.70
N LYS A 70 -9.84 16.34 -9.36
CA LYS A 70 -10.79 17.06 -8.52
C LYS A 70 -10.63 18.57 -8.63
N VAL A 71 -9.38 19.06 -8.65
CA VAL A 71 -9.08 20.49 -8.85
C VAL A 71 -9.53 20.94 -10.24
N GLU A 72 -9.24 20.14 -11.27
CA GLU A 72 -9.65 20.44 -12.64
C GLU A 72 -11.17 20.49 -12.79
N ASN A 73 -11.90 19.52 -12.24
CA ASN A 73 -13.37 19.54 -12.22
C ASN A 73 -13.91 20.79 -11.55
N THR A 74 -13.36 21.16 -10.38
CA THR A 74 -13.80 22.35 -9.64
C THR A 74 -13.59 23.63 -10.46
N ASN A 75 -12.46 23.74 -11.17
CA ASN A 75 -12.18 24.87 -12.04
C ASN A 75 -13.13 24.92 -13.25
N LEU A 76 -13.43 23.77 -13.86
CA LEU A 76 -14.41 23.67 -14.94
C LEU A 76 -15.81 24.07 -14.47
N THR A 77 -16.24 23.60 -13.29
CA THR A 77 -17.52 24.02 -12.69
C THR A 77 -17.58 25.53 -12.49
N PHE A 78 -16.49 26.15 -12.02
CA PHE A 78 -16.43 27.61 -11.86
C PHE A 78 -16.53 28.34 -13.20
N LYS A 79 -15.85 27.85 -14.23
CA LYS A 79 -15.94 28.43 -15.59
C LYS A 79 -17.35 28.29 -16.17
N ILE A 80 -17.98 27.14 -16.01
CA ILE A 80 -19.36 26.90 -16.46
C ILE A 80 -20.30 27.90 -15.77
N ARG A 81 -20.21 28.04 -14.46
CA ARG A 81 -21.05 28.99 -13.71
C ARG A 81 -20.86 30.44 -14.18
N ARG A 82 -19.62 30.84 -14.46
CA ARG A 82 -19.32 32.18 -14.98
C ARG A 82 -19.91 32.41 -16.37
N LEU A 83 -19.86 31.40 -17.23
CA LEU A 83 -20.48 31.45 -18.56
C LEU A 83 -21.99 31.51 -18.45
N ASP A 84 -22.60 30.73 -17.56
CA ASP A 84 -24.04 30.74 -17.28
C ASP A 84 -24.51 32.13 -16.82
N ASP A 85 -23.78 32.74 -15.88
CA ASP A 85 -24.05 34.12 -15.43
C ASP A 85 -23.90 35.16 -16.56
N GLN A 86 -23.00 34.92 -17.52
CA GLN A 86 -22.85 35.81 -18.69
C GLN A 86 -23.99 35.64 -19.68
N VAL A 87 -24.39 34.40 -19.96
CA VAL A 87 -25.53 34.08 -20.84
C VAL A 87 -26.81 34.64 -20.25
N GLY A 88 -27.08 34.45 -18.94
CA GLY A 88 -28.26 34.99 -18.28
C GLY A 88 -28.35 36.52 -18.39
N ARG A 89 -27.23 37.23 -18.18
CA ARG A 89 -27.19 38.70 -18.38
C ARG A 89 -27.42 39.12 -19.84
N MET A 90 -26.97 38.32 -20.79
CA MET A 90 -27.14 38.60 -22.21
C MET A 90 -28.57 38.31 -22.67
N GLU A 91 -29.21 37.27 -22.13
CA GLU A 91 -30.63 36.97 -22.33
C GLU A 91 -31.53 38.04 -21.72
N GLU A 92 -31.25 38.50 -20.49
CA GLU A 92 -31.97 39.61 -19.85
C GLU A 92 -31.83 40.90 -20.68
N GLY A 93 -30.62 41.20 -21.17
CA GLY A 93 -30.38 42.33 -22.06
C GLY A 93 -31.16 42.22 -23.38
N SER A 94 -31.16 41.04 -23.99
CA SER A 94 -31.91 40.74 -25.22
C SER A 94 -33.42 40.91 -25.01
N GLN A 95 -33.97 40.37 -23.92
CA GLN A 95 -35.39 40.54 -23.58
C GLN A 95 -35.77 42.00 -23.38
N ARG A 96 -34.91 42.81 -22.77
CA ARG A 96 -35.12 44.26 -22.62
C ARG A 96 -35.12 45.00 -23.96
N VAL A 97 -34.23 44.62 -24.89
CA VAL A 97 -34.21 45.21 -26.24
C VAL A 97 -35.47 44.83 -27.03
N VAL A 98 -35.88 43.56 -26.96
CA VAL A 98 -37.09 43.07 -27.64
C VAL A 98 -38.35 43.75 -27.11
N THR A 99 -38.46 43.92 -25.79
CA THR A 99 -39.60 44.63 -25.20
C THR A 99 -39.63 46.10 -25.58
N LEU A 100 -38.48 46.78 -25.63
CA LEU A 100 -38.40 48.16 -26.11
C LEU A 100 -38.81 48.29 -27.59
N MET A 101 -38.45 47.32 -28.43
CA MET A 101 -38.82 47.28 -29.85
C MET A 101 -40.30 47.00 -30.11
N GLN A 102 -41.03 46.41 -29.15
CA GLN A 102 -42.47 46.15 -29.25
C GLN A 102 -43.32 47.32 -28.73
N THR A 103 -42.71 48.27 -28.03
CA THR A 103 -43.37 49.46 -27.47
C THR A 103 -43.21 50.72 -28.32
N GLU A 104 -42.51 50.66 -29.45
CA GLU A 104 -42.58 51.64 -30.56
C GLU A 104 -43.58 51.17 -31.63
#